data_AF-A0A645HB10-F1
#
_entry.id   AF-A0A645HB10-F1
#
_cell.length_a   1.000
_cell.length_b   1.000
_cell.length_c   1.000
_cell.angle_alpha   90.00
_cell.angle_beta   90.00
_cell.angle_gamma   90.00
#
_symmetry.space_group_name_H-M   'P 1'
#
loop_
_entity.id
_entity.type
_entity.pdbx_description
1 polymer ?
#
loop_
_entity_poly.entity_id
_entity_poly.type
_entity_poly.pdbx_seq_one_letter_code
_entity_poly.pdbx_strand_id
1 'polypeptide(L)'
;MDKLINKGFDIKQTAIISCTGVTLYLTREAVADTLKKMVSLAPGSTIAIAFYLPPEQLEGDDKSLMEMSIKGAAASGTPFVSFFAVEEIVQLAEDIGLKEIQTVSTKDMTDQYFKNRADNLIPANGEFFLVAKI
;
A
#
# COMPACT_ATOMS: atom_id res chain seq x y z
N MET A 1 -19.43 0.51 2.54
CA MET A 1 -19.79 -0.81 1.98
C MET A 1 -21.17 -0.76 1.31
N ASP A 2 -22.15 -0.10 1.92
CA ASP A 2 -23.56 -0.06 1.48
C ASP A 2 -23.78 0.28 0.00
N LYS A 3 -23.07 1.28 -0.55
CA LYS A 3 -23.18 1.62 -1.97
C LYS A 3 -22.75 0.48 -2.90
N LEU A 4 -21.74 -0.30 -2.52
CA LEU A 4 -21.30 -1.47 -3.30
C LEU A 4 -22.34 -2.59 -3.20
N ILE A 5 -22.84 -2.87 -2.00
CA ILE A 5 -23.88 -3.88 -1.76
C ILE A 5 -25.14 -3.55 -2.58
N ASN A 6 -25.59 -2.29 -2.55
CA ASN A 6 -26.73 -1.81 -3.32
C ASN A 6 -26.53 -1.89 -4.85
N LYS A 7 -25.29 -2.05 -5.31
CA LYS A 7 -24.94 -2.27 -6.72
C LYS A 7 -24.65 -3.73 -7.05
N GLY A 8 -24.91 -4.65 -6.11
CA GLY A 8 -24.80 -6.10 -6.32
C GLY A 8 -23.48 -6.71 -5.85
N PHE A 9 -22.64 -5.98 -5.12
CA PHE A 9 -21.45 -6.57 -4.50
C PHE A 9 -21.86 -7.50 -3.36
N ASP A 10 -21.57 -8.79 -3.52
CA ASP A 10 -21.89 -9.83 -2.54
C ASP A 10 -20.73 -10.02 -1.55
N ILE A 11 -20.91 -9.53 -0.32
CA ILE A 11 -19.91 -9.63 0.76
C ILE A 11 -19.64 -11.08 1.21
N LYS A 12 -20.49 -12.04 0.83
CA LYS A 12 -20.34 -13.46 1.18
C LYS A 12 -19.49 -14.23 0.18
N GLN A 13 -19.15 -13.63 -0.96
CA GLN A 13 -18.23 -14.20 -1.93
C GLN A 13 -16.81 -13.67 -1.69
N THR A 14 -15.81 -14.49 -2.02
CA THR A 14 -14.41 -14.06 -1.93
C THR A 14 -14.13 -12.92 -2.90
N ALA A 15 -13.40 -11.92 -2.42
CA ALA A 15 -13.07 -10.73 -3.20
C ALA A 15 -11.57 -10.44 -3.17
N ILE A 16 -11.08 -9.76 -4.21
CA ILE A 16 -9.78 -9.11 -4.22
C ILE A 16 -10.02 -7.61 -4.11
N ILE A 17 -9.39 -6.99 -3.12
CA ILE A 17 -9.49 -5.57 -2.83
C ILE A 17 -8.12 -4.97 -3.03
N SER A 18 -8.03 -3.95 -3.89
CA SER A 18 -6.79 -3.27 -4.20
C SER A 18 -6.90 -1.78 -3.89
N CYS A 19 -5.89 -1.23 -3.20
CA CYS A 19 -5.77 0.19 -2.88
C CYS A 19 -4.34 0.67 -3.18
N THR A 20 -4.08 0.99 -4.43
CA THR A 20 -2.75 1.38 -4.93
C THR A 20 -2.70 2.86 -5.25
N GLY A 21 -1.64 3.56 -4.83
CA GLY A 21 -1.49 5.00 -5.06
C GLY A 21 -2.55 5.85 -4.33
N VAL A 22 -3.07 5.38 -3.20
CA VAL A 22 -4.12 6.07 -2.44
C VAL A 22 -3.72 6.34 -0.98
N THR A 23 -3.08 5.37 -0.31
CA THR A 23 -2.78 5.44 1.13
C THR A 23 -1.96 6.67 1.52
N LEU A 24 -1.03 7.11 0.67
CA LEU A 24 -0.22 8.30 0.88
C LEU A 24 -1.03 9.61 0.96
N TYR A 25 -2.28 9.63 0.50
CA TYR A 25 -3.18 10.79 0.56
C TYR A 25 -4.21 10.70 1.69
N LEU A 26 -4.26 9.59 2.40
CA LEU A 26 -5.18 9.37 3.52
C LEU A 26 -4.42 9.51 4.83
N THR A 27 -5.06 10.02 5.88
CA THR A 27 -4.45 9.98 7.21
C THR A 27 -4.29 8.53 7.67
N ARG A 28 -3.40 8.27 8.63
CA ARG A 28 -3.17 6.92 9.15
C ARG A 28 -4.46 6.31 9.72
N GLU A 29 -5.29 7.12 10.37
CA GLU A 29 -6.61 6.71 10.88
C GLU A 29 -7.57 6.33 9.74
N ALA A 30 -7.59 7.10 8.65
CA ALA A 30 -8.42 6.79 7.49
C ALA A 30 -7.97 5.49 6.79
N VAL A 31 -6.66 5.22 6.74
CA VAL A 31 -6.12 3.93 6.26
C VAL A 31 -6.58 2.79 7.17
N ALA A 32 -6.40 2.93 8.49
CA ALA A 32 -6.82 1.93 9.48
C ALA A 32 -8.33 1.63 9.40
N ASP A 33 -9.17 2.67 9.36
CA ASP A 33 -10.63 2.53 9.23
C ASP A 33 -11.03 1.85 7.91
N THR A 34 -10.29 2.13 6.84
CA THR A 34 -10.52 1.52 5.53
C THR A 34 -10.20 0.03 5.56
N LEU A 35 -9.05 -0.35 6.10
CA LEU A 35 -8.66 -1.76 6.25
C LEU A 35 -9.63 -2.51 7.19
N LYS A 36 -10.02 -1.91 8.32
CA LYS A 36 -10.97 -2.50 9.26
C LYS A 36 -12.33 -2.79 8.62
N LYS A 37 -12.81 -1.93 7.72
CA LYS A 37 -14.05 -2.18 6.95
C LYS A 37 -13.92 -3.37 6.02
N MET A 38 -12.73 -3.64 5.48
CA MET A 38 -12.49 -4.76 4.56
C MET A 38 -12.50 -6.11 5.29
N VAL A 39 -12.15 -6.17 6.58
CA VAL A 39 -12.20 -7.41 7.39
C VAL A 39 -13.60 -8.04 7.47
N SER A 40 -14.66 -7.29 7.16
CA SER A 40 -16.03 -7.80 7.11
C SER A 40 -16.37 -8.68 5.89
N LEU A 41 -15.45 -8.82 4.93
CA LEU A 41 -15.67 -9.61 3.72
C LEU A 41 -15.49 -11.11 3.96
N ALA A 42 -15.90 -11.92 2.99
CA ALA A 42 -15.84 -13.38 3.09
C ALA A 42 -14.41 -13.89 3.40
N PRO A 43 -14.25 -14.88 4.30
CA PRO A 43 -12.97 -15.53 4.55
C PRO A 43 -12.30 -16.01 3.25
N GLY A 44 -10.98 -15.82 3.13
CA GLY A 44 -10.22 -16.12 1.91
C GLY A 44 -10.15 -14.97 0.89
N SER A 45 -10.87 -13.88 1.14
CA SER A 45 -10.69 -12.61 0.41
C SER A 45 -9.26 -12.08 0.61
N THR A 46 -8.76 -11.35 -0.39
CA THR A 46 -7.39 -10.83 -0.42
C THR A 46 -7.40 -9.32 -0.46
N ILE A 47 -6.61 -8.69 0.40
CA ILE A 47 -6.38 -7.25 0.40
C ILE A 47 -4.96 -7.00 -0.10
N ALA A 48 -4.79 -6.06 -1.02
CA ALA A 48 -3.50 -5.56 -1.48
C ALA A 48 -3.50 -4.02 -1.42
N ILE A 49 -2.66 -3.43 -0.57
CA ILE A 49 -2.50 -1.97 -0.51
C ILE A 49 -1.07 -1.59 -0.80
N ALA A 50 -0.86 -0.50 -1.54
CA ALA A 50 0.45 0.12 -1.66
C ALA A 50 0.65 1.13 -0.52
N PHE A 51 1.87 1.29 -0.02
CA PHE A 51 2.24 2.30 0.96
C PHE A 51 3.69 2.75 0.72
N TYR A 52 4.04 3.93 1.23
CA TYR A 52 5.39 4.47 1.11
C TYR A 52 6.09 4.48 2.47
N LEU A 53 7.38 4.16 2.48
CA LEU A 53 8.25 4.30 3.64
C LEU A 53 8.41 5.78 4.02
N PRO A 54 8.66 6.10 5.30
CA PRO A 54 9.09 7.43 5.69
C PRO A 54 10.39 7.82 4.96
N PRO A 55 10.53 9.07 4.49
CA PRO A 55 11.74 9.52 3.79
C PRO A 55 13.04 9.30 4.58
N GLU A 56 12.96 9.26 5.91
CA GLU A 56 14.08 9.01 6.81
C GLU A 56 14.65 7.59 6.69
N GLN A 57 13.87 6.64 6.16
CA GLN A 57 14.29 5.25 5.91
C GLN A 57 14.85 5.05 4.49
N LEU A 58 14.84 6.07 3.66
CA LEU A 58 15.46 6.05 2.33
C LEU A 58 16.87 6.63 2.38
N GLU A 59 17.69 6.21 1.41
CA GLU A 59 19.06 6.67 1.26
C GLU A 59 19.32 7.21 -0.15
N GLY A 60 20.37 8.01 -0.29
CA GLY A 60 20.89 8.48 -1.58
C GLY A 60 19.85 9.17 -2.48
N ASP A 61 19.84 8.75 -3.74
CA ASP A 61 18.98 9.33 -4.78
C ASP A 61 17.49 9.06 -4.52
N ASP A 62 17.13 7.88 -3.96
CA ASP A 62 15.74 7.54 -3.65
C ASP A 62 15.14 8.50 -2.61
N LYS A 63 15.90 8.85 -1.57
CA LYS A 63 15.48 9.86 -0.59
C LYS A 63 15.26 11.22 -1.26
N SER A 64 16.20 11.64 -2.09
CA SER A 64 16.13 12.94 -2.79
C SER A 64 14.92 13.00 -3.74
N LEU A 65 14.64 11.92 -4.46
CA LEU A 65 13.47 11.78 -5.33
C LEU A 65 12.16 11.79 -4.55
N MET A 66 12.11 11.11 -3.40
CA MET A 66 10.92 11.12 -2.53
C MET A 66 10.65 12.51 -1.97
N GLU A 67 11.67 13.21 -1.46
CA GLU A 67 11.52 14.59 -0.96
C GLU A 67 11.05 15.56 -2.05
N MET A 68 11.58 15.42 -3.27
CA MET A 68 11.11 16.18 -4.43
C MET A 68 9.66 15.86 -4.76
N SER A 69 9.28 14.58 -4.72
CA SER A 69 7.90 14.12 -4.97
C SER A 69 6.93 14.67 -3.93
N ILE A 70 7.30 14.66 -2.65
CA ILE A 70 6.50 15.25 -1.55
C ILE A 70 6.27 16.74 -1.79
N LYS A 71 7.33 17.50 -2.10
CA LYS A 71 7.23 18.93 -2.40
C LYS A 71 6.35 19.20 -3.62
N GLY A 72 6.55 18.43 -4.70
CA GLY A 72 5.76 18.54 -5.92
C GLY A 72 4.29 18.25 -5.69
N ALA A 73 3.98 17.17 -4.98
CA ALA A 73 2.63 16.74 -4.66
C ALA A 73 1.90 17.76 -3.76
N ALA A 74 2.60 18.35 -2.78
CA ALA A 74 2.06 19.45 -1.99
C ALA A 74 1.77 20.69 -2.86
N ALA A 75 2.69 21.07 -3.75
CA ALA A 75 2.52 22.21 -4.66
C ALA A 75 1.36 22.00 -5.66
N SER A 76 1.05 20.75 -6.03
CA SER A 76 -0.09 20.41 -6.89
C SER A 76 -1.42 20.24 -6.14
N GLY A 77 -1.46 20.48 -4.83
CA GLY A 77 -2.68 20.33 -4.02
C GLY A 77 -3.03 18.90 -3.65
N THR A 78 -2.09 17.96 -3.78
CA THR A 78 -2.24 16.54 -3.43
C THR A 78 -1.13 16.14 -2.44
N PRO A 79 -1.08 16.74 -1.23
CA PRO A 79 0.01 16.48 -0.29
C PRO A 79 0.03 15.02 0.13
N PHE A 80 1.23 14.46 0.29
CA PHE A 80 1.40 13.16 0.92
C PHE A 80 1.30 13.37 2.43
N VAL A 81 0.35 12.69 3.07
CA VAL A 81 -0.03 12.91 4.48
C VAL A 81 0.20 11.66 5.34
N SER A 82 0.58 10.53 4.76
CA SER A 82 0.92 9.33 5.53
C SER A 82 1.99 8.49 4.85
N PHE A 83 2.85 7.96 5.70
CA PHE A 83 3.94 7.04 5.41
C PHE A 83 3.94 5.97 6.51
N PHE A 84 4.43 4.79 6.20
CA PHE A 84 4.47 3.68 7.15
C PHE A 84 5.80 2.95 7.05
N ALA A 85 6.46 2.74 8.19
CA ALA A 85 7.46 1.69 8.26
C ALA A 85 6.77 0.33 8.02
N VAL A 86 7.53 -0.64 7.51
CA VAL A 86 7.00 -1.98 7.19
C VAL A 86 6.36 -2.61 8.44
N GLU A 87 7.01 -2.48 9.59
CA GLU A 87 6.56 -3.05 10.85
C GLU A 87 5.26 -2.41 11.34
N GLU A 88 5.09 -1.10 11.11
CA GLU A 88 3.88 -0.38 11.54
C GLU A 88 2.63 -0.83 10.78
N ILE A 89 2.76 -1.04 9.46
CA ILE A 89 1.61 -1.43 8.64
C ILE A 89 1.29 -2.93 8.78
N VAL A 90 2.31 -3.76 9.04
CA VAL A 90 2.11 -5.17 9.41
C VAL A 90 1.40 -5.25 10.76
N GLN A 91 1.86 -4.51 11.78
CA GLN A 91 1.19 -4.49 13.09
C GLN A 91 -0.26 -4.02 12.98
N LEU A 92 -0.52 -2.95 12.19
CA LEU A 92 -1.88 -2.49 11.94
C LEU A 92 -2.76 -3.58 11.31
N ALA A 93 -2.22 -4.36 10.37
CA ALA A 93 -2.92 -5.45 9.71
C ALA A 93 -3.23 -6.61 10.68
N GLU A 94 -2.30 -6.94 11.56
CA GLU A 94 -2.49 -7.94 12.62
C GLU A 94 -3.55 -7.51 13.62
N ASP A 95 -3.50 -6.25 14.09
CA ASP A 95 -4.40 -5.70 15.10
C ASP A 95 -5.88 -5.71 14.66
N ILE A 96 -6.12 -5.62 13.34
CA ILE A 96 -7.47 -5.68 12.76
C ILE A 96 -7.87 -7.10 12.33
N GLY A 97 -7.01 -8.10 12.53
CA GLY A 97 -7.31 -9.51 12.32
C GLY A 97 -7.07 -10.04 10.90
N LEU A 98 -6.24 -9.35 10.09
CA LEU A 98 -5.77 -9.91 8.82
C LEU A 98 -4.79 -11.07 9.06
N LYS A 99 -4.71 -11.97 8.09
CA LYS A 99 -3.93 -13.20 8.12
C LYS A 99 -3.05 -13.31 6.89
N GLU A 100 -2.09 -14.24 6.89
CA GLU A 100 -1.18 -14.48 5.75
C GLU A 100 -0.57 -13.17 5.22
N ILE A 101 -0.14 -12.32 6.16
CA ILE A 101 0.38 -10.99 5.86
C ILE A 101 1.76 -11.14 5.23
N GLN A 102 1.94 -10.54 4.06
CA GLN A 102 3.21 -10.44 3.37
C GLN A 102 3.42 -9.01 2.88
N THR A 103 4.69 -8.61 2.81
CA THR A 103 5.07 -7.35 2.19
C THR A 103 5.89 -7.62 0.93
N VAL A 104 5.71 -6.78 -0.09
CA VAL A 104 6.44 -6.88 -1.35
C VAL A 104 7.17 -5.56 -1.56
N SER A 105 8.50 -5.62 -1.57
CA SER A 105 9.37 -4.47 -1.75
C SER A 105 9.66 -4.19 -3.22
N THR A 106 10.20 -3.00 -3.52
CA THR A 106 10.81 -2.71 -4.83
C THR A 106 11.87 -3.73 -5.21
N LYS A 107 12.64 -4.24 -4.25
CA LYS A 107 13.65 -5.28 -4.50
C LYS A 107 13.01 -6.58 -4.98
N ASP A 108 11.95 -7.04 -4.34
CA ASP A 108 11.24 -8.27 -4.74
C ASP A 108 10.67 -8.13 -6.17
N MET A 109 10.06 -6.97 -6.46
CA MET A 109 9.55 -6.66 -7.80
C MET A 109 10.67 -6.59 -8.84
N THR A 110 11.81 -6.01 -8.49
CA THR A 110 12.99 -5.92 -9.38
C THR A 110 13.54 -7.31 -9.69
N ASP A 111 13.68 -8.15 -8.67
CA ASP A 111 14.17 -9.52 -8.79
C ASP A 111 13.20 -10.40 -9.60
N GLN A 112 11.90 -10.10 -9.62
CA GLN A 112 10.92 -10.89 -10.38
C GLN A 112 10.72 -10.39 -11.81
N TYR A 113 10.62 -9.08 -12.01
CA TYR A 113 10.13 -8.50 -13.27
C TYR A 113 11.16 -7.65 -14.03
N PHE A 114 12.25 -7.20 -13.38
CA PHE A 114 13.23 -6.29 -13.98
C PHE A 114 14.59 -6.95 -14.20
N LYS A 115 14.72 -8.27 -14.00
CA LYS A 115 15.93 -9.02 -14.32
C LYS A 115 16.28 -8.88 -15.81
N ASN A 116 17.56 -8.66 -16.09
CA ASN A 116 18.16 -8.65 -17.43
C ASN A 116 17.65 -7.56 -18.38
N ARG A 117 17.21 -6.42 -17.86
CA ARG A 117 16.95 -5.24 -18.70
C ARG A 117 18.23 -4.74 -19.35
N ALA A 118 18.12 -4.31 -20.61
CA ALA A 118 19.25 -3.79 -21.39
C ALA A 118 19.38 -2.26 -21.36
N ASP A 119 18.45 -1.57 -20.69
CA ASP A 119 18.32 -0.11 -20.70
C ASP A 119 18.82 0.58 -19.41
N ASN A 120 19.38 -0.20 -18.47
CA ASN A 120 19.86 0.27 -17.17
C ASN A 120 18.82 0.99 -16.30
N LEU A 121 17.52 0.85 -16.61
CA LEU A 121 16.46 1.42 -15.78
C LEU A 121 16.18 0.50 -14.58
N ILE A 122 16.20 1.10 -13.39
CA ILE A 122 15.89 0.45 -12.11
C ILE A 122 14.75 1.24 -11.46
N PRO A 123 13.71 0.57 -10.91
CA PRO A 123 12.66 1.26 -10.18
C PRO A 123 13.19 2.00 -8.94
N ALA A 124 12.61 3.15 -8.61
CA ALA A 124 12.90 3.86 -7.37
C ALA A 124 12.42 3.03 -6.15
N ASN A 125 13.19 3.09 -5.06
CA ASN A 125 12.80 2.43 -3.81
C ASN A 125 11.80 3.26 -3.00
N GLY A 126 11.16 2.60 -2.04
CA GLY A 126 10.35 3.26 -1.01
C GLY A 126 8.85 3.03 -1.11
N GLU A 127 8.34 2.54 -2.24
CA GLU A 127 6.98 1.99 -2.33
C GLU A 127 6.98 0.50 -2.02
N PHE A 128 6.06 0.07 -1.18
CA PHE A 128 5.86 -1.32 -0.78
C PHE A 128 4.40 -1.70 -0.95
N PHE A 129 4.14 -2.99 -1.12
CA PHE A 129 2.81 -3.54 -0.97
C PHE A 129 2.68 -4.29 0.35
N LEU A 130 1.52 -4.17 0.99
CA LEU A 130 1.02 -5.13 1.97
C LEU A 130 -0.03 -5.98 1.26
N VAL A 131 0.14 -7.30 1.27
CA VAL A 131 -0.86 -8.27 0.80
C VAL A 131 -1.25 -9.17 1.96
N ALA A 132 -2.54 -9.37 2.17
CA ALA A 132 -3.04 -10.18 3.28
C ALA A 132 -4.38 -10.86 2.93
N LYS A 133 -4.74 -11.88 3.71
CA LYS A 133 -6.03 -12.57 3.69
C LYS A 133 -6.92 -12.13 4.85
N ILE A 134 -8.23 -12.33 4.68
CA ILE A 134 -9.24 -12.21 5.74
C ILE A 134 -9.57 -13.62 6.27
#